data_AF-A0A2G9RFN7-F1
#
_entry.id   AF-A0A2G9RFN7-F1
#
_cell.length_a   1.000
_cell.length_b   1.000
_cell.length_c   1.000
_cell.angle_alpha   90.00
_cell.angle_beta   90.00
_cell.angle_gamma   90.00
#
_symmetry.space_group_name_H-M   'P 1'
#
loop_
_entity.id
_entity.type
_entity.pdbx_description
1 polymer ?
#
loop_
_entity_poly.entity_id
_entity_poly.type
_entity_poly.pdbx_seq_one_letter_code
_entity_poly.pdbx_strand_id
1 'polypeptide(L)'
;MPEHSDASLPPEERLRALVQKGTSVDVNDDIPLKRYYRSGVELIRMAIVYTGEGNTEHAFILYNKYITLFIEKLPKHRDYKTVNAIEKKETLKKLKEVAFPKAEELKKELHKRYGKEYEEFLAKKKCEEEECARQSALQQQLEAERQRVARMKQQQEQQEQFHAFEEMIRRKELENERLRIVHQFSTDTSGPKASEGPLIPGVKEPPAVLQLPTSDTVLPGPPVVDRTLKPASLYERSAGPDGLRHVSIPRDVCVKFLRLAELNTQKAVETCGILCGKLVRM
;
A
#
# COMPACT_ATOMS: atom_id res chain seq x y z
N MET A 1 12.72 -9.66 14.61
CA MET A 1 12.83 -10.93 13.87
C MET A 1 14.28 -11.41 13.98
N PRO A 2 14.58 -12.72 13.93
CA PRO A 2 15.96 -13.19 13.86
C PRO A 2 16.66 -12.55 12.64
N GLU A 3 17.86 -11.98 12.81
CA GLU A 3 18.58 -11.32 11.71
C GLU A 3 18.79 -12.24 10.50
N HIS A 4 18.96 -13.55 10.71
CA HIS A 4 19.11 -14.51 9.61
C HIS A 4 17.84 -14.81 8.80
N SER A 5 16.66 -14.34 9.24
CA SER A 5 15.38 -14.58 8.56
C SER A 5 14.97 -13.44 7.63
N ASP A 6 15.73 -12.35 7.62
CA ASP A 6 15.43 -11.19 6.78
C ASP A 6 15.95 -11.39 5.35
N ALA A 7 15.04 -11.54 4.39
CA ALA A 7 15.36 -11.74 2.98
C ALA A 7 15.95 -10.49 2.30
N SER A 8 15.85 -9.31 2.95
CA SER A 8 16.47 -8.07 2.45
C SER A 8 17.97 -8.02 2.69
N LEU A 9 18.50 -8.89 3.55
CA LEU A 9 19.93 -8.95 3.86
C LEU A 9 20.69 -9.85 2.88
N PRO A 10 21.96 -9.51 2.58
CA PRO A 10 22.83 -10.36 1.79
C PRO A 10 22.97 -11.79 2.38
N PRO A 11 23.10 -12.83 1.53
CA PRO A 11 23.25 -14.22 1.98
C PRO A 11 24.39 -14.43 2.98
N GLU A 12 25.49 -13.70 2.81
CA GLU A 12 26.66 -13.78 3.68
C GLU A 12 26.38 -13.29 5.10
N GLU A 13 25.58 -12.24 5.26
CA GLU A 13 25.22 -11.69 6.57
C GLU A 13 24.31 -12.64 7.33
N ARG A 14 23.31 -13.20 6.64
CA ARG A 14 22.41 -14.21 7.23
C ARG A 14 23.18 -15.45 7.67
N LEU A 15 24.13 -15.94 6.85
CA LEU A 15 25.02 -17.03 7.24
C LEU A 15 25.92 -16.68 8.41
N ARG A 16 26.49 -15.47 8.43
CA ARG A 16 27.32 -14.99 9.54
C ARG A 16 26.53 -14.97 10.85
N ALA A 17 25.27 -14.54 10.83
CA ALA A 17 24.39 -14.57 11.99
C ALA A 17 24.18 -16.01 12.50
N LEU A 18 24.03 -17.01 11.61
CA LEU A 18 23.95 -18.41 12.02
C LEU A 18 25.26 -18.94 12.61
N VAL A 19 26.40 -18.59 12.01
CA VAL A 19 27.72 -18.96 12.54
C VAL A 19 27.91 -18.36 13.94
N GLN A 20 27.56 -17.08 14.13
CA GLN A 20 27.65 -16.41 15.43
C GLN A 20 26.79 -17.09 16.50
N LYS A 21 25.58 -17.55 16.14
CA LYS A 21 24.74 -18.34 17.05
C LYS A 21 25.37 -19.69 17.38
N GLY A 22 26.03 -20.33 16.42
CA GLY A 22 26.75 -21.59 16.61
C GLY A 22 27.99 -21.45 17.49
N THR A 23 28.74 -20.36 17.34
CA THR A 23 29.98 -20.11 18.12
C THR A 23 29.72 -19.61 19.54
N SER A 24 28.50 -19.16 19.83
CA SER A 24 28.06 -18.72 21.17
C SER A 24 27.91 -19.91 22.12
N VAL A 25 29.06 -20.38 22.62
CA VAL A 25 29.19 -21.45 23.61
C VAL A 25 30.28 -21.10 24.62
N ASP A 26 29.91 -21.19 25.89
CA ASP A 26 30.82 -21.00 27.01
C ASP A 26 31.00 -22.30 27.79
N VAL A 27 32.22 -22.50 28.29
CA VAL A 27 32.63 -23.65 29.08
C VAL A 27 33.06 -23.12 30.45
N ASN A 28 32.40 -23.60 31.49
CA ASN A 28 32.76 -23.36 32.88
C ASN A 28 33.72 -24.46 33.37
N ASP A 29 34.87 -24.05 33.91
CA ASP A 29 35.93 -24.90 34.45
C ASP A 29 35.55 -25.64 35.75
N ASP A 30 34.53 -25.19 36.48
CA ASP A 30 34.02 -25.86 37.69
C ASP A 30 33.17 -27.09 37.36
N ILE A 31 32.75 -27.22 36.10
CA ILE A 31 31.92 -28.32 35.62
C ILE A 31 32.82 -29.40 35.03
N PRO A 32 32.80 -30.66 35.52
CA PRO A 32 33.65 -31.71 34.98
C PRO A 32 33.46 -31.94 33.47
N LEU A 33 34.57 -32.10 32.72
CA LEU A 33 34.54 -32.26 31.25
C LEU A 33 33.60 -33.37 30.78
N LYS A 34 33.51 -34.46 31.53
CA LYS A 34 32.64 -35.59 31.20
C LYS A 34 31.17 -35.17 31.01
N ARG A 35 30.72 -34.10 31.66
CA ARG A 35 29.38 -33.53 31.45
C ARG A 35 29.25 -32.95 30.05
N TYR A 36 30.23 -32.20 29.57
CA TYR A 36 30.21 -31.63 28.22
C TYR A 36 30.29 -32.71 27.13
N TYR A 37 31.06 -33.79 27.35
CA TYR A 37 31.06 -34.93 26.42
C TYR A 37 29.67 -35.57 26.30
N ARG A 38 28.97 -35.76 27.44
CA ARG A 38 27.58 -36.25 27.41
C ARG A 38 26.63 -35.28 26.72
N SER A 39 26.69 -33.98 27.04
CA SER A 39 25.88 -32.97 26.37
C SER A 39 26.19 -32.91 24.87
N GLY A 40 27.44 -33.14 24.47
CA GLY A 40 27.86 -33.20 23.08
C GLY A 40 27.19 -34.33 22.29
N VAL A 41 26.93 -35.48 22.93
CA VAL A 41 26.18 -36.59 22.30
C VAL A 41 24.76 -36.17 21.95
N GLU A 42 24.06 -35.47 22.84
CA GLU A 42 22.72 -34.96 22.54
C GLU A 42 22.77 -33.85 21.49
N LEU A 43 23.80 -33.00 21.52
CA LEU A 43 23.93 -31.88 20.60
C LEU A 43 24.11 -32.36 19.15
N ILE A 44 24.95 -33.37 18.92
CA ILE A 44 25.09 -33.99 17.59
C ILE A 44 23.84 -34.79 17.19
N ARG A 45 23.17 -35.45 18.16
CA ARG A 45 21.92 -36.18 17.91
C ARG A 45 20.82 -35.23 17.42
N MET A 46 20.65 -34.09 18.07
CA MET A 46 19.70 -33.06 17.66
C MET A 46 20.05 -32.45 16.30
N ALA A 47 21.33 -32.22 16.01
CA ALA A 47 21.74 -31.74 14.70
C ALA A 47 21.32 -32.70 13.57
N ILE A 48 21.45 -34.01 13.80
CA ILE A 48 21.00 -35.05 12.85
C ILE A 48 19.47 -35.03 12.69
N VAL A 49 18.71 -34.90 13.79
CA VAL A 49 17.25 -34.81 13.74
C VAL A 49 16.80 -33.60 12.91
N TYR A 50 17.32 -32.41 13.19
CA TYR A 50 16.98 -31.21 12.41
C TYR A 50 17.40 -31.31 10.94
N THR A 51 18.49 -32.02 10.65
CA THR A 51 18.87 -32.31 9.26
C THR A 51 17.82 -33.18 8.58
N GLY A 52 17.31 -34.21 9.26
CA GLY A 52 16.26 -35.09 8.75
C GLY A 52 14.90 -34.40 8.58
N GLU A 53 14.60 -33.41 9.43
CA GLU A 53 13.38 -32.59 9.34
C GLU A 53 13.46 -31.50 8.26
N GLY A 54 14.63 -31.29 7.66
CA GLY A 54 14.85 -30.21 6.68
C GLY A 54 15.03 -28.81 7.31
N ASN A 55 15.11 -28.71 8.64
CA ASN A 55 15.44 -27.47 9.35
C ASN A 55 16.95 -27.21 9.29
N THR A 56 17.41 -26.80 8.10
CA THR A 56 18.83 -26.62 7.79
C THR A 56 19.50 -25.54 8.63
N GLU A 57 18.77 -24.49 9.02
CA GLU A 57 19.29 -23.40 9.87
C GLU A 57 19.67 -23.91 11.26
N HIS A 58 18.74 -24.59 11.95
CA HIS A 58 18.98 -25.12 13.30
C HIS A 58 20.00 -26.25 13.28
N ALA A 59 19.95 -27.12 12.28
CA ALA A 59 20.96 -28.15 12.08
C ALA A 59 22.37 -27.53 11.95
N PHE A 60 22.52 -26.50 11.11
CA PHE A 60 23.79 -25.81 10.91
C PHE A 60 24.30 -25.14 12.19
N ILE A 61 23.42 -24.47 12.95
CA ILE A 61 23.77 -23.88 14.25
C ILE A 61 24.30 -24.96 15.19
N LEU A 62 23.62 -26.10 15.31
CA LEU A 62 24.03 -27.17 16.21
C LEU A 62 25.33 -27.84 15.79
N TYR A 63 25.56 -28.08 14.49
CA TYR A 63 26.86 -28.59 14.04
C TYR A 63 28.00 -27.61 14.35
N ASN A 64 27.81 -26.31 14.09
CA ASN A 64 28.80 -25.29 14.46
C ASN A 64 29.02 -25.26 15.98
N LYS A 65 27.95 -25.36 16.76
CA LYS A 65 27.99 -25.43 18.23
C LYS A 65 28.81 -26.63 18.73
N TYR A 66 28.61 -27.80 18.12
CA TYR A 66 29.39 -29.00 18.40
C TYR A 66 30.88 -28.80 18.08
N ILE A 67 31.16 -28.28 16.88
CA ILE A 67 32.53 -28.04 16.40
C ILE A 67 33.24 -27.05 17.32
N THR A 68 32.65 -25.87 17.57
CA THR A 68 33.23 -24.84 18.45
C THR A 68 33.46 -25.38 19.86
N LEU A 69 32.49 -26.11 20.43
CA LEU A 69 32.62 -26.68 21.76
C LEU A 69 33.86 -27.59 21.87
N PHE A 70 34.04 -28.54 20.94
CA PHE A 70 35.10 -29.55 21.04
C PHE A 70 36.45 -29.13 20.44
N ILE A 71 36.47 -28.21 19.48
CA ILE A 71 37.69 -27.74 18.81
C ILE A 71 38.26 -26.48 19.48
N GLU A 72 37.40 -25.56 19.94
CA GLU A 72 37.85 -24.25 20.41
C GLU A 72 37.75 -24.09 21.92
N LYS A 73 36.63 -24.52 22.53
CA LYS A 73 36.32 -24.21 23.93
C LYS A 73 36.87 -25.26 24.89
N LEU A 74 36.53 -26.53 24.71
CA LEU A 74 36.94 -27.61 25.62
C LEU A 74 38.45 -27.84 25.73
N PRO A 75 39.28 -27.67 24.68
CA PRO A 75 40.73 -27.78 24.81
C PRO A 75 41.36 -26.78 25.79
N LYS A 76 40.67 -25.67 26.07
CA LYS A 76 41.11 -24.63 27.01
C LYS A 76 40.75 -24.93 28.47
N HIS A 77 39.90 -25.93 28.72
CA HIS A 77 39.44 -26.26 30.06
C HIS A 77 40.58 -26.85 30.90
N ARG A 78 40.65 -26.45 32.19
CA ARG A 78 41.64 -26.94 33.17
C ARG A 78 41.89 -28.45 33.14
N ASP A 79 40.83 -29.24 33.08
CA ASP A 79 40.91 -30.70 33.22
C ASP A 79 40.96 -31.42 31.84
N TYR A 80 41.21 -30.72 30.74
CA TYR A 80 41.25 -31.32 29.39
C TYR A 80 42.32 -32.40 29.21
N LYS A 81 43.43 -32.30 29.95
CA LYS A 81 44.53 -33.27 29.89
C LYS A 81 44.17 -34.62 30.54
N THR A 82 43.18 -34.65 31.43
CA THR A 82 42.79 -35.87 32.18
C THR A 82 41.64 -36.65 31.51
N VAL A 83 41.18 -36.18 30.34
CA VAL A 83 40.08 -36.80 29.60
C VAL A 83 40.42 -38.20 29.12
N ASN A 84 39.43 -39.09 29.16
CA ASN A 84 39.52 -40.44 28.60
C ASN A 84 39.86 -40.41 27.10
N ALA A 85 40.93 -41.10 26.73
CA ALA A 85 41.39 -41.20 25.34
C ALA A 85 40.34 -41.79 24.38
N ILE A 86 39.48 -42.70 24.87
CA ILE A 86 38.43 -43.34 24.08
C ILE A 86 37.34 -42.32 23.72
N GLU A 87 36.79 -41.61 24.71
CA GLU A 87 35.75 -40.58 24.50
C GLU A 87 36.25 -39.47 23.55
N LYS A 88 37.53 -39.08 23.71
CA LYS A 88 38.20 -38.11 22.82
C LYS A 88 38.32 -38.64 21.40
N LYS A 89 38.72 -39.90 21.21
CA LYS A 89 38.86 -40.54 19.89
C LYS A 89 37.50 -40.64 19.17
N GLU A 90 36.45 -41.07 19.87
CA GLU A 90 35.10 -41.16 19.30
C GLU A 90 34.55 -39.79 18.90
N THR A 91 34.74 -38.79 19.74
CA THR A 91 34.32 -37.41 19.48
C THR A 91 35.05 -36.85 18.26
N LEU A 92 36.36 -37.09 18.14
CA LEU A 92 37.16 -36.67 16.99
C LEU A 92 36.71 -37.38 15.71
N LYS A 93 36.34 -38.66 15.79
CA LYS A 93 35.74 -39.39 14.66
C LYS A 93 34.43 -38.74 14.23
N LYS A 94 33.51 -38.44 15.17
CA LYS A 94 32.25 -37.75 14.85
C LYS A 94 32.46 -36.35 14.27
N LEU A 95 33.44 -35.60 14.76
CA LEU A 95 33.81 -34.30 14.21
C LEU A 95 34.19 -34.42 12.73
N LYS A 96 35.12 -35.32 12.41
CA LYS A 96 35.66 -35.49 11.05
C LYS A 96 34.66 -36.11 10.07
N GLU A 97 33.99 -37.18 10.47
CA GLU A 97 33.15 -37.98 9.57
C GLU A 97 31.72 -37.44 9.44
N VAL A 98 31.24 -36.67 10.43
CA VAL A 98 29.84 -36.21 10.48
C VAL A 98 29.75 -34.69 10.56
N ALA A 99 30.28 -34.09 11.63
CA ALA A 99 29.98 -32.69 11.92
C ALA A 99 30.55 -31.72 10.87
N PHE A 100 31.83 -31.86 10.49
CA PHE A 100 32.44 -31.00 9.46
C PHE A 100 31.80 -31.18 8.08
N PRO A 101 31.67 -32.40 7.53
CA PRO A 101 31.01 -32.60 6.24
C PRO A 101 29.58 -32.08 6.21
N LYS A 102 28.78 -32.35 7.25
CA LYS A 102 27.40 -31.88 7.32
C LYS A 102 27.30 -30.37 7.50
N ALA A 103 28.17 -29.74 8.28
CA ALA A 103 28.21 -28.29 8.40
C ALA A 103 28.56 -27.63 7.05
N GLU A 104 29.50 -28.19 6.29
CA GLU A 104 29.87 -27.68 4.97
C GLU A 104 28.73 -27.84 3.94
N GLU A 105 28.10 -29.01 3.91
CA GLU A 105 26.93 -29.30 3.07
C GLU A 105 25.80 -28.31 3.36
N LEU A 106 25.43 -28.16 4.64
CA LEU A 106 24.39 -27.22 5.07
C LEU A 106 24.74 -25.77 4.77
N LYS A 107 26.02 -25.38 4.89
CA LYS A 107 26.47 -24.03 4.52
C LYS A 107 26.23 -23.74 3.04
N LYS A 108 26.55 -24.70 2.15
CA LYS A 108 26.33 -24.56 0.70
C LYS A 108 24.83 -24.46 0.39
N GLU A 109 24.03 -25.32 1.02
CA GLU A 109 22.57 -25.33 0.84
C GLU A 109 21.92 -24.03 1.32
N LEU A 110 22.29 -23.55 2.52
CA LEU A 110 21.80 -22.27 3.05
C LEU A 110 22.25 -21.08 2.19
N HIS A 111 23.50 -21.07 1.73
CA HIS A 111 24.00 -20.01 0.86
C HIS A 111 23.20 -19.94 -0.45
N LYS A 112 22.95 -21.10 -1.07
CA LYS A 112 22.14 -21.21 -2.29
C LYS A 112 20.71 -20.72 -2.06
N ARG A 113 20.08 -21.15 -0.96
CA ARG A 113 18.71 -20.74 -0.62
C ARG A 113 18.60 -19.23 -0.39
N TYR A 114 19.48 -18.68 0.45
CA TYR A 114 19.49 -17.25 0.73
C TYR A 114 19.84 -16.42 -0.51
N GLY A 115 20.74 -16.92 -1.38
CA GLY A 115 21.05 -16.29 -2.65
C GLY A 115 19.80 -16.12 -3.52
N LYS A 116 19.02 -17.19 -3.68
CA LYS A 116 17.76 -17.16 -4.42
C LYS A 116 16.74 -16.19 -3.81
N GLU A 117 16.54 -16.25 -2.50
CA GLU A 117 15.60 -15.34 -1.80
C GLU A 117 16.01 -13.86 -1.96
N TYR A 118 17.32 -13.59 -1.90
CA TYR A 118 17.85 -12.24 -2.05
C TYR A 118 17.71 -11.72 -3.49
N GLU A 119 17.95 -12.56 -4.50
CA GLU A 119 17.70 -12.22 -5.91
C GLU A 119 16.22 -11.91 -6.18
N GLU A 120 15.31 -12.71 -5.63
CA GLU A 120 13.86 -12.47 -5.71
C GLU A 120 13.46 -11.14 -5.04
N PHE A 121 14.04 -10.84 -3.88
CA PHE A 121 13.84 -9.56 -3.20
C PHE A 121 14.30 -8.38 -4.05
N LEU A 122 15.51 -8.45 -4.63
CA LEU A 122 16.04 -7.40 -5.50
C LEU A 122 15.18 -7.20 -6.76
N ALA A 123 14.73 -8.29 -7.39
CA ALA A 123 13.87 -8.23 -8.56
C ALA A 123 12.53 -7.57 -8.24
N LYS A 124 11.90 -7.94 -7.11
CA LYS A 124 10.65 -7.35 -6.64
C LYS A 124 10.82 -5.85 -6.36
N LYS A 125 11.86 -5.48 -5.62
CA LYS A 125 12.16 -4.07 -5.32
C LYS A 125 12.33 -3.23 -6.60
N LYS A 126 13.07 -3.76 -7.57
CA LYS A 126 13.26 -3.08 -8.87
C LYS A 126 11.95 -2.92 -9.64
N CYS A 127 11.11 -3.95 -9.68
CA CYS A 127 9.81 -3.89 -10.35
C CYS A 127 8.89 -2.84 -9.71
N GLU A 128 8.86 -2.78 -8.37
CA GLU A 128 8.09 -1.78 -7.61
C GLU A 128 8.59 -0.35 -7.88
N GLU A 129 9.91 -0.14 -7.91
CA GLU A 129 10.52 1.16 -8.24
C GLU A 129 10.17 1.60 -9.67
N GLU A 130 10.23 0.68 -10.64
CA GLU A 130 9.85 0.96 -12.03
C GLU A 130 8.35 1.27 -12.18
N GLU A 131 7.47 0.56 -11.48
CA GLU A 131 6.04 0.84 -11.45
C GLU A 131 5.73 2.21 -10.85
N CYS A 132 6.35 2.52 -9.70
CA CYS A 132 6.22 3.82 -9.05
C CYS A 132 6.69 4.95 -9.99
N ALA A 133 7.83 4.76 -10.67
CA ALA A 133 8.33 5.71 -11.65
C ALA A 133 7.36 5.90 -12.83
N ARG A 134 6.79 4.81 -13.37
CA ARG A 134 5.77 4.88 -14.44
C ARG A 134 4.52 5.62 -14.01
N GLN A 135 3.99 5.34 -12.81
CA GLN A 135 2.82 6.01 -12.27
C GLN A 135 3.08 7.50 -12.04
N SER A 136 4.23 7.84 -11.45
CA SER A 136 4.63 9.24 -11.26
C SER A 136 4.77 9.99 -12.58
N ALA A 137 5.36 9.36 -13.61
CA ALA A 137 5.51 9.97 -14.93
C ALA A 137 4.14 10.21 -15.60
N LEU A 138 3.23 9.24 -15.51
CA LEU A 138 1.86 9.39 -16.03
C LEU A 138 1.10 10.51 -15.31
N GLN A 139 1.24 10.61 -13.98
CA GLN A 139 0.62 11.66 -13.20
C GLN A 139 1.14 13.05 -13.60
N GLN A 140 2.46 13.18 -13.78
CA GLN A 140 3.07 14.43 -14.25
C GLN A 140 2.58 14.82 -15.65
N GLN A 141 2.41 13.85 -16.56
CA GLN A 141 1.85 14.11 -17.89
C GLN A 141 0.39 14.60 -17.82
N LEU A 142 -0.45 13.95 -17.02
CA LEU A 142 -1.85 14.36 -16.81
C LEU A 142 -1.95 15.75 -16.19
N GLU A 143 -1.08 16.07 -15.23
CA GLU A 143 -1.03 17.40 -14.60
C GLU A 143 -0.56 18.47 -15.59
N ALA A 144 0.48 18.18 -16.40
CA ALA A 144 0.95 19.08 -17.44
C ALA A 144 -0.11 19.33 -18.52
N GLU A 145 -0.84 18.29 -18.94
CA GLU A 145 -1.95 18.41 -19.88
C GLU A 145 -3.10 19.25 -19.30
N ARG A 146 -3.51 18.98 -18.05
CA ARG A 146 -4.52 19.80 -17.35
C ARG A 146 -4.11 21.27 -17.27
N GLN A 147 -2.85 21.58 -16.95
CA GLN A 147 -2.35 22.94 -16.92
C GLN A 147 -2.34 23.59 -18.32
N ARG A 148 -2.03 22.82 -19.36
CA ARG A 148 -2.09 23.31 -20.75
C ARG A 148 -3.53 23.65 -21.15
N VAL A 149 -4.47 22.75 -20.89
CA VAL A 149 -5.90 22.96 -21.18
C VAL A 149 -6.45 24.16 -20.39
N ALA A 150 -6.10 24.28 -19.11
CA ALA A 150 -6.51 25.42 -18.28
C ALA A 150 -5.98 26.75 -18.84
N ARG A 151 -4.70 26.80 -19.29
CA ARG A 151 -4.13 27.99 -19.94
C ARG A 151 -4.84 28.33 -21.25
N MET A 152 -5.13 27.34 -22.10
CA MET A 152 -5.86 27.59 -23.35
C MET A 152 -7.28 28.12 -23.08
N LYS A 153 -7.99 27.52 -22.11
CA LYS A 153 -9.33 27.96 -21.72
C LYS A 153 -9.33 29.39 -21.19
N GLN A 154 -8.36 29.74 -20.34
CA GLN A 154 -8.21 31.09 -19.80
C GLN A 154 -7.93 32.12 -20.92
N GLN A 155 -7.09 31.78 -21.90
CA GLN A 155 -6.83 32.64 -23.06
C GLN A 155 -8.10 32.85 -23.90
N GLN A 156 -8.87 31.78 -24.12
CA GLN A 156 -10.14 31.87 -24.85
C GLN A 156 -11.15 32.76 -24.10
N GLU A 157 -11.31 32.56 -22.79
CA GLU A 157 -12.18 33.40 -21.95
C GLU A 157 -11.77 34.89 -22.00
N GLN A 158 -10.46 35.18 -21.96
CA GLN A 158 -9.95 36.55 -22.10
C GLN A 158 -10.27 37.14 -23.49
N GLN A 159 -10.12 36.35 -24.56
CA GLN A 159 -10.43 36.79 -25.91
C GLN A 159 -11.94 37.03 -26.11
N GLU A 160 -12.80 36.16 -25.56
CA GLU A 160 -14.25 36.33 -25.56
C GLU A 160 -14.68 37.57 -24.77
N GLN A 161 -14.07 37.82 -23.60
CA GLN A 161 -14.30 39.05 -22.83
C GLN A 161 -13.89 40.29 -23.61
N PHE A 162 -12.74 40.24 -24.30
CA PHE A 162 -12.28 41.33 -25.14
C PHE A 162 -13.24 41.60 -26.31
N HIS A 163 -13.68 40.57 -27.02
CA HIS A 163 -14.68 40.71 -28.10
C HIS A 163 -16.03 41.21 -27.59
N ALA A 164 -16.51 40.70 -26.44
CA ALA A 164 -17.75 41.18 -25.84
C ALA A 164 -17.66 42.67 -25.45
N PHE A 165 -16.49 43.12 -25.00
CA PHE A 165 -16.22 44.52 -24.70
C PHE A 165 -16.19 45.40 -25.97
N GLU A 166 -15.51 44.97 -27.04
CA GLU A 166 -15.53 45.67 -28.33
C GLU A 166 -16.95 45.80 -28.88
N GLU A 167 -17.76 44.75 -28.79
CA GLU A 167 -19.14 44.78 -29.29
C GLU A 167 -20.04 45.70 -28.44
N MET A 168 -19.80 45.79 -27.13
CA MET A 168 -20.46 46.74 -26.26
C MET A 168 -20.16 48.19 -26.65
N ILE A 169 -18.89 48.51 -26.94
CA ILE A 169 -18.50 49.84 -27.44
C ILE A 169 -19.24 50.13 -28.75
N ARG A 170 -19.20 49.20 -29.70
CA ARG A 170 -19.84 49.36 -31.01
C ARG A 170 -21.36 49.61 -30.90
N ARG A 171 -22.05 48.88 -30.01
CA ARG A 171 -23.48 49.11 -29.74
C ARG A 171 -23.74 50.49 -29.16
N LYS A 172 -22.91 50.93 -28.21
CA LYS A 172 -23.03 52.25 -27.57
C LYS A 172 -22.80 53.40 -28.55
N GLU A 173 -21.86 53.25 -29.47
CA GLU A 173 -21.65 54.22 -30.57
C GLU A 173 -22.87 54.30 -31.48
N LEU A 174 -23.43 53.15 -31.85
CA LEU A 174 -24.60 53.06 -32.73
C LEU A 174 -25.86 53.63 -32.07
N GLU A 175 -26.02 53.44 -30.76
CA GLU A 175 -27.09 54.03 -29.95
C GLU A 175 -26.94 55.55 -29.83
N ASN A 176 -25.71 56.05 -29.58
CA ASN A 176 -25.42 57.48 -29.60
C ASN A 176 -25.70 58.12 -30.96
N GLU A 177 -25.35 57.45 -32.06
CA GLU A 177 -25.64 57.94 -33.41
C GLU A 177 -27.15 57.94 -33.69
N ARG A 178 -27.88 56.91 -33.27
CA ARG A 178 -29.36 56.91 -33.32
C ARG A 178 -29.96 58.08 -32.56
N LEU A 179 -29.47 58.37 -31.35
CA LEU A 179 -29.93 59.51 -30.55
C LEU A 179 -29.64 60.84 -31.25
N ARG A 180 -28.48 61.00 -31.89
CA ARG A 180 -28.18 62.18 -32.71
C ARG A 180 -29.16 62.36 -33.86
N ILE A 181 -29.42 61.29 -34.62
CA ILE A 181 -30.35 61.34 -35.75
C ILE A 181 -31.74 61.75 -35.27
N VAL A 182 -32.27 61.13 -34.20
CA VAL A 182 -33.58 61.50 -33.63
C VAL A 182 -33.62 62.97 -33.21
N HIS A 183 -32.57 63.46 -32.55
CA HIS A 183 -32.47 64.86 -32.15
C HIS A 183 -32.41 65.80 -33.36
N GLN A 184 -31.71 65.42 -34.43
CA GLN A 184 -31.56 66.20 -35.67
C GLN A 184 -32.86 66.30 -36.47
N PHE A 185 -33.70 65.24 -36.46
CA PHE A 185 -35.01 65.25 -37.09
C PHE A 185 -36.15 65.78 -36.21
N SER A 186 -35.87 66.12 -34.94
CA SER A 186 -36.85 66.72 -34.02
C SER A 186 -36.90 68.25 -34.08
N THR A 187 -35.99 68.92 -34.82
CA THR A 187 -35.93 70.39 -34.89
C THR A 187 -36.71 71.04 -36.03
N ASP A 188 -37.43 70.28 -36.87
CA ASP A 188 -38.33 70.86 -37.88
C ASP A 188 -39.72 70.22 -37.81
N THR A 189 -40.58 70.70 -36.91
CA THR A 189 -42.03 70.78 -37.19
C THR A 189 -42.74 71.70 -36.19
N SER A 190 -43.20 72.83 -36.72
CA SER A 190 -44.21 73.69 -36.11
C SER A 190 -45.61 73.13 -36.38
N GLY A 191 -46.43 72.99 -35.34
CA GLY A 191 -47.91 72.99 -35.45
C GLY A 191 -48.62 71.64 -35.70
N PRO A 192 -49.95 71.56 -35.47
CA PRO A 192 -50.55 70.61 -34.54
C PRO A 192 -51.51 69.55 -35.13
N LYS A 193 -51.85 68.56 -34.29
CA LYS A 193 -52.98 67.59 -34.32
C LYS A 193 -52.88 66.35 -35.23
N ALA A 194 -52.96 65.20 -34.55
CA ALA A 194 -53.63 63.93 -34.86
C ALA A 194 -54.01 63.60 -36.32
N SER A 195 -53.47 62.49 -36.85
CA SER A 195 -54.24 61.41 -37.49
C SER A 195 -53.37 60.18 -37.78
N GLU A 196 -53.93 59.00 -37.47
CA GLU A 196 -53.74 57.70 -38.14
C GLU A 196 -52.33 57.10 -38.31
N GLY A 197 -52.00 56.17 -37.41
CA GLY A 197 -51.17 55.02 -37.77
C GLY A 197 -51.98 54.03 -38.62
N PRO A 198 -51.38 53.29 -39.57
CA PRO A 198 -52.11 52.32 -40.37
C PRO A 198 -52.65 51.21 -39.49
N LEU A 199 -53.96 51.04 -39.53
CA LEU A 199 -54.70 49.92 -38.98
C LEU A 199 -54.15 48.62 -39.56
N ILE A 200 -53.61 47.75 -38.72
CA ILE A 200 -53.62 46.30 -38.97
C ILE A 200 -54.65 45.71 -38.01
N PRO A 201 -55.86 45.39 -38.47
CA PRO A 201 -56.83 44.67 -37.65
C PRO A 201 -56.40 43.21 -37.46
N GLY A 202 -56.30 42.81 -36.19
CA GLY A 202 -56.53 41.43 -35.77
C GLY A 202 -55.41 40.43 -36.02
N VAL A 203 -54.48 40.31 -35.07
CA VAL A 203 -53.91 39.01 -34.69
C VAL A 203 -53.79 38.97 -33.18
N LYS A 204 -54.62 38.13 -32.56
CA LYS A 204 -54.55 37.79 -31.15
C LYS A 204 -53.34 36.88 -30.93
N GLU A 205 -52.51 37.28 -29.96
CA GLU A 205 -51.63 36.49 -29.08
C GLU A 205 -50.57 35.54 -29.70
N PRO A 206 -49.30 35.62 -29.24
CA PRO A 206 -48.29 34.60 -29.52
C PRO A 206 -48.46 33.41 -28.55
N PRO A 207 -48.49 32.14 -29.02
CA PRO A 207 -48.57 31.01 -28.13
C PRO A 207 -47.22 30.77 -27.46
N ALA A 208 -47.28 30.64 -26.13
CA ALA A 208 -46.20 30.11 -25.33
C ALA A 208 -45.87 28.67 -25.74
N VAL A 209 -44.58 28.42 -25.77
CA VAL A 209 -43.89 27.13 -25.83
C VAL A 209 -44.55 26.11 -24.88
N LEU A 210 -44.64 24.83 -25.30
CA LEU A 210 -44.13 23.67 -24.55
C LEU A 210 -44.26 22.37 -25.37
N GLN A 211 -43.16 21.62 -25.42
CA GLN A 211 -43.02 20.28 -26.00
C GLN A 211 -43.34 19.19 -24.95
N LEU A 212 -43.99 18.09 -25.41
CA LEU A 212 -43.98 16.63 -25.04
C LEU A 212 -43.71 16.16 -23.57
N PRO A 213 -44.15 14.95 -23.11
CA PRO A 213 -44.53 13.77 -23.89
C PRO A 213 -45.68 12.86 -23.40
N THR A 214 -45.89 11.86 -24.25
CA THR A 214 -46.74 10.66 -24.25
C THR A 214 -46.61 9.75 -23.03
N SER A 215 -47.77 9.18 -22.67
CA SER A 215 -47.98 8.10 -21.71
C SER A 215 -47.28 6.80 -22.12
N ASP A 216 -46.61 6.14 -21.18
CA ASP A 216 -46.38 4.70 -21.21
C ASP A 216 -46.81 4.07 -19.88
N THR A 217 -47.69 3.09 -19.99
CA THR A 217 -48.25 2.30 -18.90
C THR A 217 -47.38 1.06 -18.73
N VAL A 218 -46.69 0.92 -17.59
CA VAL A 218 -45.96 -0.31 -17.24
C VAL A 218 -46.48 -0.84 -15.90
N LEU A 219 -46.88 -2.12 -15.93
CA LEU A 219 -47.39 -2.93 -14.82
C LEU A 219 -46.37 -3.06 -13.67
N PRO A 220 -46.81 -3.24 -12.41
CA PRO A 220 -45.89 -3.33 -11.28
C PRO A 220 -45.28 -4.74 -11.18
N GLY A 221 -44.01 -4.86 -11.58
CA GLY A 221 -43.12 -5.91 -11.09
C GLY A 221 -42.62 -5.60 -9.67
N PRO A 222 -42.02 -6.57 -8.96
CA PRO A 222 -41.49 -6.33 -7.61
C PRO A 222 -40.44 -5.20 -7.62
N PRO A 223 -40.32 -4.43 -6.52
CA PRO A 223 -39.53 -3.20 -6.52
C PRO A 223 -38.07 -3.50 -6.85
N VAL A 224 -37.56 -2.86 -7.91
CA VAL A 224 -36.12 -2.83 -8.19
C VAL A 224 -35.49 -1.93 -7.14
N VAL A 225 -34.65 -2.53 -6.30
CA VAL A 225 -33.86 -1.80 -5.30
C VAL A 225 -32.84 -0.94 -6.04
N ASP A 226 -33.03 0.36 -6.00
CA ASP A 226 -32.06 1.33 -6.51
C ASP A 226 -30.77 1.26 -5.68
N ARG A 227 -29.67 0.86 -6.34
CA ARG A 227 -28.34 0.73 -5.75
C ARG A 227 -27.47 1.97 -5.96
N THR A 228 -27.99 3.05 -6.54
CA THR A 228 -27.22 4.28 -6.80
C THR A 228 -26.86 5.04 -5.51
N LEU A 229 -27.65 4.86 -4.44
CA LEU A 229 -27.33 5.34 -3.09
C LEU A 229 -26.49 4.36 -2.27
N LYS A 230 -26.26 3.14 -2.77
CA LYS A 230 -25.26 2.27 -2.17
C LYS A 230 -23.92 2.90 -2.55
N PRO A 231 -23.11 3.38 -1.60
CA PRO A 231 -21.86 4.06 -1.93
C PRO A 231 -21.08 3.16 -2.87
N ALA A 232 -21.03 3.59 -4.14
CA ALA A 232 -20.30 2.89 -5.17
C ALA A 232 -18.90 2.68 -4.63
N SER A 233 -18.45 1.45 -4.75
CA SER A 233 -17.26 0.94 -4.15
C SER A 233 -16.06 1.86 -4.42
N LEU A 234 -15.73 2.71 -3.43
CA LEU A 234 -14.40 3.30 -3.22
C LEU A 234 -13.34 2.21 -2.96
N TYR A 235 -13.56 0.99 -3.46
CA TYR A 235 -12.79 -0.21 -3.17
C TYR A 235 -11.47 -0.25 -3.94
N GLU A 236 -11.34 0.43 -5.07
CA GLU A 236 -10.16 0.23 -5.93
C GLU A 236 -9.03 1.22 -5.69
N ARG A 237 -9.28 2.38 -5.08
CA ARG A 237 -8.31 3.49 -5.12
C ARG A 237 -7.54 3.76 -3.82
N SER A 238 -7.66 2.87 -2.83
CA SER A 238 -7.02 3.06 -1.51
C SER A 238 -6.72 1.75 -0.76
N ALA A 239 -6.55 0.66 -1.50
CA ALA A 239 -5.93 -0.55 -0.94
C ALA A 239 -4.43 -0.27 -0.77
N GLY A 240 -3.91 -0.43 0.45
CA GLY A 240 -2.47 -0.40 0.68
C GLY A 240 -1.78 -1.62 0.05
N PRO A 241 -0.45 -1.74 0.14
CA PRO A 241 0.32 -2.84 -0.44
C PRO A 241 -0.12 -4.24 0.01
N ASP A 242 -0.81 -4.34 1.16
CA ASP A 242 -1.37 -5.59 1.71
C ASP A 242 -2.79 -5.91 1.19
N GLY A 243 -3.34 -5.15 0.25
CA GLY A 243 -4.71 -5.32 -0.27
C GLY A 243 -5.82 -4.89 0.69
N LEU A 244 -5.48 -4.32 1.85
CA LEU A 244 -6.41 -3.79 2.85
C LEU A 244 -6.39 -2.26 2.87
N ARG A 245 -7.54 -1.65 3.16
CA ARG A 245 -7.66 -0.19 3.32
C ARG A 245 -7.03 0.26 4.64
N HIS A 246 -6.19 1.29 4.60
CA HIS A 246 -5.75 1.97 5.82
C HIS A 246 -6.86 2.89 6.36
N VAL A 247 -7.24 2.69 7.62
CA VAL A 247 -8.24 3.50 8.32
C VAL A 247 -7.64 4.02 9.62
N SER A 248 -7.57 5.35 9.76
CA SER A 248 -7.15 6.00 10.99
C SER A 248 -8.35 6.14 11.93
N ILE A 249 -8.28 5.52 13.11
CA ILE A 249 -9.36 5.52 14.10
C ILE A 249 -8.82 6.13 15.41
N PRO A 250 -9.52 7.10 16.03
CA PRO A 250 -9.17 7.60 17.36
C PRO A 250 -9.08 6.47 18.40
N ARG A 251 -8.13 6.58 19.34
CA ARG A 251 -7.79 5.50 20.29
C ARG A 251 -8.96 5.06 21.18
N ASP A 252 -9.97 5.91 21.34
CA ASP A 252 -11.12 5.71 22.23
C ASP A 252 -12.35 5.11 21.52
N VAL A 253 -12.32 4.91 20.20
CA VAL A 253 -13.48 4.42 19.44
C VAL A 253 -13.91 3.03 19.89
N CYS A 254 -12.98 2.09 20.08
CA CYS A 254 -13.32 0.74 20.53
C CYS A 254 -14.00 0.76 21.91
N VAL A 255 -13.49 1.62 22.82
CA VAL A 255 -14.04 1.77 24.17
C VAL A 255 -15.45 2.38 24.13
N LYS A 256 -15.65 3.42 23.31
CA LYS A 256 -16.96 4.04 23.10
C LYS A 256 -17.96 3.07 22.48
N PHE A 257 -17.54 2.29 21.48
CA PHE A 257 -18.36 1.28 20.84
C PHE A 257 -18.86 0.23 21.84
N LEU A 258 -17.96 -0.36 22.63
CA LEU A 258 -18.32 -1.35 23.64
C LEU A 258 -19.29 -0.80 24.69
N ARG A 259 -19.08 0.45 25.13
CA ARG A 259 -19.99 1.14 26.07
C ARG A 259 -21.39 1.35 25.49
N LEU A 260 -21.49 1.68 24.21
CA LEU A 260 -22.78 1.86 23.55
C LEU A 260 -23.49 0.53 23.28
N ALA A 261 -22.72 -0.52 22.97
CA ALA A 261 -23.24 -1.85 22.69
C ALA A 261 -23.71 -2.59 23.96
N GLU A 262 -23.15 -2.26 25.13
CA GLU A 262 -23.40 -2.96 26.40
C GLU A 262 -24.89 -3.14 26.74
N LEU A 263 -25.70 -2.08 26.63
CA LEU A 263 -27.14 -2.16 26.92
C LEU A 263 -27.90 -3.08 25.95
N ASN A 264 -27.47 -3.15 24.70
CA ASN A 264 -28.08 -4.02 23.69
C ASN A 264 -27.62 -5.47 23.87
N THR A 265 -26.34 -5.69 24.19
CA THR A 265 -25.79 -7.00 24.56
C THR A 265 -26.50 -7.59 25.78
N GLN A 266 -26.76 -6.78 26.82
CA GLN A 266 -27.53 -7.19 28.01
C GLN A 266 -28.97 -7.60 27.68
N LYS A 267 -29.54 -7.04 26.61
CA LYS A 267 -30.91 -7.33 26.16
C LYS A 267 -30.97 -8.41 25.08
N ALA A 268 -29.86 -9.07 24.75
CA ALA A 268 -29.74 -10.01 23.64
C ALA A 268 -30.22 -9.42 22.29
N VAL A 269 -30.10 -8.11 22.12
CA VAL A 269 -30.40 -7.42 20.86
C VAL A 269 -29.09 -7.33 20.09
N GLU A 270 -28.87 -8.29 19.20
CA GLU A 270 -27.65 -8.36 18.42
C GLU A 270 -27.67 -7.40 17.23
N THR A 271 -26.65 -6.57 17.13
CA THR A 271 -26.26 -5.87 15.91
C THR A 271 -24.89 -6.38 15.50
N CYS A 272 -24.84 -7.34 14.58
CA CYS A 272 -23.59 -7.93 14.11
C CYS A 272 -22.93 -7.04 13.04
N GLY A 273 -21.73 -6.53 13.33
CA GLY A 273 -20.84 -5.88 12.38
C GLY A 273 -19.45 -6.48 12.50
N ILE A 274 -18.89 -6.92 11.38
CA ILE A 274 -17.55 -7.53 11.35
C ILE A 274 -16.56 -6.49 10.83
N LEU A 275 -15.54 -6.18 11.62
CA LEU A 275 -14.38 -5.38 11.20
C LEU A 275 -13.14 -6.27 11.23
N CYS A 276 -12.64 -6.65 10.06
CA CYS A 276 -11.41 -7.43 9.91
C CYS A 276 -10.26 -6.53 9.46
N GLY A 277 -9.09 -6.65 10.09
CA GLY A 277 -7.91 -5.91 9.69
C GLY A 277 -6.72 -6.12 10.64
N LYS A 278 -5.57 -5.59 10.26
CA LYS A 278 -4.35 -5.59 11.08
C LYS A 278 -4.20 -4.24 11.77
N LEU A 279 -4.20 -4.24 13.11
CA LEU A 279 -3.99 -3.02 13.88
C LEU A 279 -2.51 -2.62 13.82
N VAL A 280 -2.23 -1.45 13.26
CA VAL A 280 -0.89 -0.86 13.24
C VAL A 280 -0.91 0.36 14.17
N ARG A 281 -0.12 0.34 15.24
CA ARG A 281 0.10 1.53 16.08
C ARG A 281 1.06 2.45 15.34
N MET A 282 0.54 3.57 14.84
CA MET A 282 1.35 4.73 14.48
C MET A 282 1.74 5.51 15.75
#